data_AF-A0A7Z0LHL9-F1
#
_entry.id   AF-A0A7Z0LHL9-F1
#
_cell.length_a   1.000
_cell.length_b   1.000
_cell.length_c   1.000
_cell.angle_alpha   90.00
_cell.angle_beta   90.00
_cell.angle_gamma   90.00
#
_symmetry.space_group_name_H-M   'P 1'
#
loop_
_entity.id
_entity.type
_entity.pdbx_description
1 polymer ?
#
loop_
_entity_poly.entity_id
_entity_poly.type
_entity_poly.pdbx_seq_one_letter_code
_entity_poly.pdbx_strand_id
1 'polypeptide(L)' 'MSKELIKPGTDNKSAGLYKEVGPRGGNVNNARTVRIDQGDRLPPTQKPGNRWIKK' A
#
# COMPACT_ATOMS: atom_id res chain seq x y z
N MET A 1 -2.54 -15.96 6.72
CA MET A 1 -3.13 -14.65 6.40
C MET A 1 -2.62 -14.23 5.03
N SER A 2 -3.46 -14.29 4.00
CA SER A 2 -3.11 -13.80 2.66
C SER A 2 -2.88 -12.28 2.72
N LYS A 3 -1.78 -11.79 2.16
CA LYS A 3 -1.45 -10.37 2.18
C LYS A 3 -2.35 -9.66 1.16
N GLU A 4 -3.30 -8.87 1.63
CA GLU A 4 -4.23 -8.14 0.75
C GLU A 4 -3.46 -7.10 -0.07
N LEU A 5 -3.60 -7.17 -1.40
CA LEU A 5 -3.01 -6.21 -2.34
C LEU A 5 -3.99 -5.06 -2.57
N ILE A 6 -3.73 -3.94 -1.91
CA ILE A 6 -4.61 -2.77 -1.93
C ILE A 6 -4.17 -1.81 -3.04
N LYS A 7 -5.13 -1.20 -3.74
CA LYS A 7 -4.83 -0.21 -4.78
C LYS A 7 -4.41 1.13 -4.14
N PRO A 8 -3.55 1.91 -4.78
CA PRO A 8 -3.38 3.32 -4.39
C PRO A 8 -4.72 4.04 -4.48
N GLY A 9 -4.91 5.04 -3.64
CA GLY A 9 -6.13 5.84 -3.62
C GLY A 9 -7.33 5.16 -2.97
N THR A 10 -7.20 3.94 -2.45
CA THR A 10 -8.25 3.31 -1.63
C THR A 10 -8.36 4.05 -0.30
N ASP A 11 -9.60 4.37 0.07
CA ASP A 11 -10.00 5.03 1.31
C ASP A 11 -10.43 4.01 2.37
N ASN A 12 -10.74 4.50 3.57
CA ASN A 12 -11.29 3.73 4.68
C ASN A 12 -10.50 2.46 5.04
N LYS A 13 -9.19 2.48 4.78
CA LYS A 13 -8.29 1.43 5.25
C LYS A 13 -7.93 1.67 6.70
N SER A 14 -7.67 0.58 7.41
CA SER A 14 -7.28 0.64 8.82
C SER A 14 -6.04 1.49 9.02
N ALA A 15 -5.99 2.29 10.09
CA ALA A 15 -4.77 3.02 10.44
C ALA A 15 -3.58 2.06 10.59
N GLY A 16 -2.39 2.54 10.25
CA GLY A 16 -1.15 1.79 10.41
C GLY A 16 -0.15 1.99 9.28
N LEU A 17 0.87 1.14 9.26
CA LEU A 17 1.94 1.17 8.28
C LEU A 17 1.60 0.31 7.06
N TYR A 18 1.80 0.88 5.89
CA TYR A 18 1.61 0.25 4.60
C TYR A 18 2.92 0.28 3.83
N LYS A 19 3.29 -0.86 3.24
CA LYS A 19 4.46 -1.00 2.38
C LYS A 19 4.02 -1.15 0.93
N GLU A 20 4.71 -0.47 0.03
CA GLU A 20 4.51 -0.61 -1.41
C GLU A 20 5.09 -1.93 -1.91
N VAL A 21 4.33 -2.60 -2.77
CA VAL A 21 4.71 -3.84 -3.45
C VAL A 21 4.34 -3.77 -4.93
N GLY A 22 4.89 -4.68 -5.72
CA GLY A 22 4.59 -4.77 -7.15
C GLY A 22 3.13 -5.15 -7.40
N PRO A 23 2.69 -5.15 -8.67
CA PRO A 23 1.30 -5.43 -9.04
C PRO A 23 0.77 -6.79 -8.55
N ARG A 24 1.67 -7.75 -8.30
CA ARG A 24 1.38 -9.10 -7.81
C ARG A 24 1.91 -9.36 -6.40
N GLY A 25 2.32 -8.33 -5.65
CA GLY A 25 2.83 -8.48 -4.28
C GLY A 25 4.33 -8.77 -4.15
N GLY A 26 5.08 -8.73 -5.25
CA GLY A 26 6.54 -8.83 -5.22
C GLY A 26 7.21 -7.61 -4.59
N ASN A 27 8.49 -7.73 -4.22
CA ASN A 27 9.27 -6.60 -3.73
C ASN A 27 9.50 -5.56 -4.83
N VAL A 28 9.50 -4.30 -4.43
CA VAL A 28 9.87 -3.15 -5.27
C VAL A 28 11.18 -2.59 -4.73
N ASN A 29 12.09 -2.20 -5.63
CA ASN A 29 13.31 -1.51 -5.24
C ASN A 29 12.98 -0.18 -4.57
N ASN A 30 13.60 0.11 -3.42
CA ASN A 30 13.30 1.28 -2.59
C ASN A 30 11.80 1.40 -2.27
N ALA A 31 11.18 0.29 -1.83
CA ALA A 31 9.76 0.23 -1.52
C ALA A 31 9.36 1.32 -0.52
N ARG A 32 8.39 2.16 -0.93
CA ARG A 32 7.86 3.22 -0.07
C ARG A 32 7.11 2.59 1.10
N THR A 33 7.28 3.15 2.29
CA THR A 33 6.47 2.80 3.47
C THR A 33 5.79 4.06 3.97
N VAL A 34 4.48 4.00 4.19
CA VAL A 34 3.66 5.14 4.62
C VAL A 34 2.83 4.74 5.84
N ARG A 35 2.66 5.67 6.77
CA ARG A 35 1.68 5.54 7.85
C ARG A 35 0.43 6.31 7.43
N ILE A 36 -0.73 5.68 7.53
CA ILE A 36 -2.03 6.34 7.34
C ILE A 36 -2.81 6.27 8.65
N ASP A 37 -3.63 7.28 8.91
CA ASP A 37 -4.57 7.29 10.02
C ASP A 37 -5.96 6.83 9.56
N GLN A 38 -6.89 6.63 10.49
CA GLN A 38 -8.22 6.13 10.14
C GLN A 38 -9.00 7.18 9.36
N GLY A 39 -9.56 6.78 8.21
CA GLY A 39 -10.26 7.69 7.29
C GLY A 39 -9.36 8.30 6.22
N ASP A 40 -8.03 8.14 6.34
CA ASP A 40 -7.10 8.57 5.30
C ASP A 40 -7.18 7.68 4.06
N ARG A 41 -6.79 8.27 2.94
CA ARG A 41 -6.62 7.59 1.66
C ARG A 41 -5.16 7.14 1.50
N LEU A 42 -4.97 5.92 0.99
CA LEU A 42 -3.63 5.45 0.61
C LEU A 42 -3.03 6.33 -0.50
N PRO A 43 -1.79 6.82 -0.34
CA PRO A 43 -1.18 7.69 -1.33
C PRO A 43 -0.90 6.94 -2.65
N PRO A 44 -0.64 7.68 -3.74
CA PRO A 44 -0.16 7.08 -4.99
C PRO A 44 1.17 6.33 -4.76
N THR A 45 1.34 5.25 -5.51
CA THR A 45 2.56 4.43 -5.54
C THR A 45 3.62 5.05 -6.47
N GLN A 46 4.88 4.64 -6.33
CA GLN A 46 5.99 5.16 -7.14
C GLN A 46 5.86 4.81 -8.62
N LYS A 47 5.29 3.64 -8.93
CA LYS A 47 5.01 3.22 -10.30
C LYS A 47 3.54 2.87 -10.47
N PRO A 48 2.96 3.11 -11.66
CA PRO A 48 1.64 2.62 -12.01
C PRO A 48 1.55 1.10 -11.84
N GLY A 49 0.41 0.64 -11.33
CA GLY A 49 0.14 -0.80 -11.14
C GLY A 49 0.65 -1.38 -9.83
N ASN A 50 1.55 -0.71 -9.10
CA ASN A 50 1.96 -1.12 -7.76
C ASN A 50 0.77 -1.11 -6.78
N ARG A 51 0.96 -1.79 -5.66
CA ARG A 51 -0.06 -2.04 -4.63
C ARG A 51 0.50 -1.70 -3.25
N TRP A 52 -0.38 -1.57 -2.28
CA TRP A 52 -0.05 -1.44 -0.88
C TRP A 52 -0.38 -2.73 -0.14
N ILE A 53 0.45 -3.09 0.82
CA ILE A 53 0.21 -4.16 1.78
C ILE A 53 0.30 -3.58 3.18
N LYS A 54 -0.63 -3.96 4.06
CA LYS A 54 -0.50 -3.64 5.47
C LYS A 54 0.71 -4.40 6.04
N LYS A 55 1.55 -3.70 6.79
CA LYS A 55 2.71 -4.29 7.46
C LYS A 55 2.32 -4.89 8.80
#